data_AF-A0A2S5RGQ1-F1
#
_entry.id   AF-A0A2S5RGQ1-F1
#
_cell.length_a   1.000
_cell.length_b   1.000
_cell.length_c   1.000
_cell.angle_alpha   90.00
_cell.angle_beta   90.00
_cell.angle_gamma   90.00
#
_symmetry.space_group_name_H-M   'P 1'
#
loop_
_entity.id
_entity.type
_entity.pdbx_description
1 polymer ?
#
loop_
_entity_poly.entity_id
_entity_poly.type
_entity_poly.pdbx_seq_one_letter_code
_entity_poly.pdbx_strand_id
1 'polypeptide(L)'
;MANKITPQEITKKIFGTELSGYKIESVNNFLDKVSIDLEYYINQINDLEKSINKLNDLNKKYADDISMYQKAINKLHEENKQITKEKLSDFNVIKSIEEIRETLREIKEKI
;
A
#
# COMPACT_ATOMS: atom_id res chain seq x y z
N MET A 1 3.85 25.62 -16.17
CA MET A 1 2.61 25.74 -15.37
C MET A 1 1.63 26.52 -16.22
N ALA A 2 0.50 25.92 -16.61
CA ALA A 2 -0.50 26.61 -17.42
C ALA A 2 -1.04 27.80 -16.62
N ASN A 3 -1.20 28.96 -17.28
CA ASN A 3 -1.82 30.15 -16.69
C ASN A 3 -3.23 29.80 -16.18
N LYS A 4 -3.34 29.48 -14.90
CA LYS A 4 -4.61 29.13 -14.27
C LYS A 4 -5.28 30.43 -13.82
N ILE A 5 -6.33 30.80 -14.54
CA ILE A 5 -7.25 31.85 -14.11
C ILE A 5 -7.98 31.34 -12.86
N THR A 6 -8.00 32.14 -11.80
CA THR A 6 -8.70 31.88 -10.54
C THR A 6 -10.14 32.43 -10.58
N PRO A 7 -11.07 31.92 -9.77
CA PRO A 7 -12.44 32.48 -9.73
C PRO A 7 -12.42 33.98 -9.40
N GLN A 8 -11.52 34.40 -8.52
CA GLN A 8 -11.35 35.81 -8.15
C GLN A 8 -10.88 36.70 -9.31
N GLU A 9 -10.03 36.17 -10.20
CA GLU A 9 -9.58 36.90 -11.38
C GLU A 9 -10.69 37.04 -12.42
N ILE A 10 -11.61 36.07 -12.50
CA ILE A 10 -12.79 36.15 -13.37
C ILE A 10 -13.72 37.27 -12.89
N THR A 11 -14.06 37.29 -11.61
CA THR A 11 -14.96 38.31 -11.02
C THR A 11 -14.40 39.72 -11.11
N LYS A 12 -13.07 39.89 -10.97
CA LYS A 12 -12.42 41.21 -10.98
C LYS A 12 -12.07 41.70 -12.38
N LYS A 13 -12.33 40.91 -13.43
CA LYS A 13 -11.92 41.27 -14.79
C LYS A 13 -12.82 42.37 -15.35
N ILE A 14 -12.21 43.50 -15.69
CA ILE A 14 -12.85 44.58 -16.44
C ILE A 14 -12.51 44.44 -17.92
N PHE A 15 -13.52 44.44 -18.78
CA PHE A 15 -13.38 44.40 -20.24
C PHE A 15 -13.54 45.81 -20.82
N GLY A 16 -12.80 46.11 -21.89
CA GLY A 16 -13.00 47.34 -22.66
C GLY A 16 -14.34 47.32 -23.40
N THR A 17 -14.89 48.50 -23.66
CA THR A 17 -16.18 48.67 -24.36
C THR A 17 -15.95 49.10 -25.81
N GLU A 18 -16.59 48.43 -26.76
CA GLU A 18 -16.56 48.76 -28.19
C GLU A 18 -17.99 48.88 -28.75
N LEU A 19 -18.12 49.61 -29.87
CA LEU A 19 -19.41 49.95 -30.49
C LEU A 19 -20.25 48.73 -30.92
N SER A 20 -19.61 47.58 -31.18
CA SER A 20 -20.24 46.30 -31.54
C SER A 20 -19.79 45.15 -30.63
N GLY A 21 -19.69 45.40 -29.33
CA GLY A 21 -19.29 44.40 -28.34
C GLY A 21 -20.42 43.48 -27.84
N TYR A 22 -20.06 42.48 -27.04
CA TYR A 22 -21.02 41.66 -26.31
C TYR A 22 -21.78 42.49 -25.26
N LYS A 23 -23.04 42.13 -25.00
CA LYS A 23 -23.82 42.75 -23.91
C LYS A 23 -23.16 42.45 -22.57
N ILE A 24 -22.67 43.48 -21.88
CA ILE A 24 -21.92 43.38 -20.63
C ILE A 24 -22.67 42.57 -19.57
N GLU A 25 -23.98 42.80 -19.40
CA GLU A 25 -24.80 42.02 -18.46
C GLU A 25 -24.79 40.52 -18.75
N SER A 26 -24.87 40.13 -20.02
CA SER A 26 -24.84 38.72 -20.42
C SER A 26 -23.47 38.10 -20.16
N VAL A 27 -22.39 38.85 -20.40
CA VAL A 27 -21.02 38.42 -20.12
C VAL A 27 -20.83 38.24 -18.62
N ASN A 28 -21.23 39.20 -17.79
CA ASN A 28 -21.09 39.12 -16.34
C ASN A 28 -21.86 37.92 -15.77
N ASN A 29 -23.13 37.74 -16.16
CA ASN A 29 -23.94 36.60 -15.72
C ASN A 29 -23.33 35.24 -16.13
N PHE A 30 -22.66 35.19 -17.29
CA PHE A 30 -21.95 33.99 -17.72
C PHE A 30 -20.69 33.76 -16.88
N LEU A 31 -19.89 34.81 -16.66
CA LEU A 31 -18.66 34.74 -15.86
C LEU A 31 -18.90 34.41 -14.39
N ASP A 32 -20.04 34.82 -13.83
CA ASP A 32 -20.45 34.40 -12.48
C ASP A 32 -20.65 32.88 -12.41
N LYS A 33 -21.34 32.28 -13.40
CA LYS A 33 -21.51 30.82 -13.48
C LYS A 33 -20.18 30.11 -13.65
N VAL A 34 -19.32 30.61 -14.55
CA VAL A 34 -17.98 30.04 -14.75
C VAL A 34 -17.16 30.12 -13.47
N SER A 35 -17.27 31.19 -12.69
CA SER A 35 -16.56 31.35 -11.41
C SER A 35 -17.00 30.29 -10.40
N ILE A 36 -18.31 30.05 -10.29
CA ILE A 36 -18.89 29.02 -9.41
C ILE A 36 -18.41 27.63 -9.83
N ASP A 37 -18.49 27.32 -11.13
CA ASP A 37 -18.06 26.02 -11.65
C ASP A 37 -16.56 25.80 -11.42
N LEU A 38 -15.74 26.84 -11.63
CA LEU A 38 -14.30 26.79 -11.40
C LEU A 38 -13.99 26.51 -9.93
N GLU A 39 -14.69 27.18 -9.00
CA GLU A 39 -14.54 26.92 -7.56
C GLU A 39 -14.96 25.50 -7.18
N TYR A 40 -16.08 25.01 -7.74
CA TYR A 40 -16.51 23.62 -7.56
C TYR A 40 -15.43 22.63 -8.02
N TYR A 41 -14.86 22.81 -9.22
CA TYR A 41 -13.82 21.92 -9.72
C TYR A 41 -12.53 21.99 -8.90
N ILE A 42 -12.13 23.17 -8.42
CA ILE A 42 -10.98 23.32 -7.51
C ILE A 42 -11.21 22.52 -6.24
N ASN A 43 -12.40 22.61 -5.65
CA ASN A 43 -12.74 21.86 -4.44
C ASN A 43 -12.73 20.35 -4.67
N GLN A 44 -13.31 19.88 -5.79
CA GLN A 44 -13.27 18.47 -6.18
C GLN A 44 -11.83 17.97 -6.36
N ILE A 45 -10.96 18.74 -7.01
CA ILE A 45 -9.55 18.39 -7.17
C ILE A 45 -8.88 18.27 -5.79
N ASN A 46 -9.08 19.25 -4.91
CA ASN A 46 -8.49 19.24 -3.57
C ASN A 46 -8.96 18.02 -2.76
N ASP A 47 -10.23 17.64 -2.86
CA ASP A 47 -10.77 16.47 -2.13
C ASP A 47 -10.30 15.14 -2.73
N LEU A 48 -10.14 15.06 -4.05
CA LEU A 48 -9.51 13.93 -4.72
C LEU A 48 -8.04 13.79 -4.33
N GLU A 49 -7.28 14.89 -4.28
CA GLU A 49 -5.87 14.89 -3.85
C GLU A 49 -5.73 14.42 -2.39
N LYS A 50 -6.59 14.90 -1.48
CA LYS A 50 -6.64 14.38 -0.10
C LYS A 50 -6.92 12.89 -0.06
N SER A 51 -7.82 12.41 -0.90
CA SER A 51 -8.20 10.99 -0.96
C SER A 51 -7.05 10.13 -1.50
N ILE A 52 -6.36 10.60 -2.54
CA ILE A 52 -5.16 9.96 -3.08
C ILE A 52 -4.08 9.86 -2.00
N ASN A 53 -3.82 10.93 -1.25
CA ASN A 53 -2.82 10.92 -0.18
C ASN A 53 -3.16 9.89 0.91
N LYS A 54 -4.42 9.86 1.37
CA LYS A 54 -4.87 8.85 2.35
C LYS A 54 -4.71 7.42 1.84
N LEU A 55 -5.05 7.16 0.59
CA LEU A 55 -4.90 5.83 -0.02
C LEU A 55 -3.43 5.44 -0.15
N ASN A 56 -2.55 6.37 -0.48
CA ASN A 56 -1.11 6.13 -0.55
C ASN A 56 -0.52 5.80 0.83
N ASP A 57 -0.92 6.51 1.88
CA ASP A 57 -0.49 6.23 3.25
C ASP A 57 -0.93 4.84 3.71
N LEU A 58 -2.17 4.45 3.41
CA LEU A 58 -2.69 3.12 3.70
C LEU A 58 -1.95 2.03 2.92
N ASN A 59 -1.69 2.25 1.62
CA ASN A 59 -0.92 1.31 0.81
C ASN A 59 0.49 1.12 1.35
N LYS A 60 1.15 2.20 1.79
CA LYS A 60 2.46 2.11 2.42
C LYS A 60 2.42 1.28 3.69
N LYS A 61 1.43 1.53 4.56
CA LYS A 61 1.23 0.75 5.79
C LYS A 61 1.02 -0.74 5.49
N TYR A 62 0.15 -1.07 4.52
CA TYR A 62 -0.07 -2.46 4.14
C TYR A 62 1.17 -3.11 3.53
N ALA A 63 1.99 -2.39 2.78
CA ALA A 63 3.25 -2.90 2.27
C ALA A 63 4.25 -3.22 3.40
N ASP A 64 4.33 -2.35 4.41
CA ASP A 64 5.16 -2.57 5.60
C ASP A 64 4.67 -3.79 6.40
N ASP A 65 3.36 -3.92 6.62
CA ASP A 65 2.75 -5.07 7.30
C ASP A 65 3.04 -6.38 6.56
N ILE A 66 2.89 -6.40 5.22
CA ILE A 66 3.22 -7.57 4.38
C ILE A 66 4.69 -7.96 4.55
N SER A 67 5.61 -6.99 4.54
CA SER A 67 7.03 -7.23 4.75
C SER A 67 7.32 -7.83 6.12
N MET A 68 6.64 -7.36 7.17
CA MET A 68 6.77 -7.93 8.52
C MET A 68 6.26 -9.37 8.58
N TYR A 69 5.08 -9.66 8.00
CA TYR A 69 4.54 -11.02 7.97
C TYR A 69 5.42 -11.98 7.18
N GLN A 70 5.97 -11.55 6.04
CA GLN A 70 6.92 -12.36 5.27
C GLN A 70 8.18 -12.71 6.07
N LYS A 71 8.74 -11.74 6.81
CA LYS A 71 9.89 -12.00 7.71
C LYS A 71 9.53 -13.00 8.80
N ALA A 72 8.36 -12.88 9.41
CA ALA A 72 7.90 -13.81 10.45
C ALA A 72 7.71 -15.23 9.89
N ILE A 73 7.10 -15.37 8.72
CA ILE A 73 6.92 -16.66 8.02
C ILE A 73 8.29 -17.30 7.73
N ASN A 74 9.24 -16.53 7.19
CA ASN A 74 10.57 -17.05 6.88
C ASN A 74 11.31 -17.52 8.14
N LYS A 75 11.18 -16.78 9.25
CA LYS A 75 11.77 -17.17 10.53
C LYS A 75 11.17 -18.50 11.04
N LEU A 76 9.84 -18.62 11.03
CA LEU A 76 9.15 -19.86 11.42
C LEU A 76 9.53 -21.03 10.50
N HIS A 77 9.74 -20.78 9.21
CA HIS A 77 10.16 -21.81 8.27
C HIS A 77 11.57 -22.34 8.60
N GLU A 78 12.52 -21.45 8.89
CA GLU A 78 13.86 -21.86 9.32
C GLU A 78 13.87 -22.57 10.68
N GLU A 79 13.08 -22.09 11.65
CA GLU A 79 12.90 -22.77 12.94
C GLU A 79 12.35 -24.18 12.75
N ASN A 80 11.29 -24.35 11.94
CA ASN A 80 10.72 -25.67 11.64
C ASN A 80 11.71 -26.60 10.94
N LYS A 81 12.54 -26.07 10.04
CA LYS A 81 13.58 -26.84 9.34
C LYS A 81 14.66 -27.33 10.30
N GLN A 82 15.05 -26.52 11.29
CA GLN A 82 15.97 -26.94 12.34
C GLN A 82 15.37 -28.03 13.21
N ILE A 83 14.14 -27.84 13.71
CA ILE A 83 13.42 -28.84 14.50
C ILE A 83 13.28 -30.17 13.75
N THR A 84 12.99 -30.12 12.45
CA THR A 84 12.88 -31.34 11.63
C THR A 84 14.22 -32.08 11.52
N LYS A 85 15.33 -31.34 11.37
CA LYS A 85 16.68 -31.95 11.36
C LYS A 85 17.04 -32.57 12.70
N GLU A 86 16.75 -31.89 13.80
CA GLU A 86 16.98 -32.40 15.15
C GLU A 86 16.18 -33.68 15.40
N LYS A 87 14.87 -33.69 15.09
CA LYS A 87 14.03 -34.87 15.23
C LYS A 87 14.51 -36.06 14.38
N LEU A 88 14.98 -35.82 13.15
CA LEU A 88 15.55 -36.87 12.30
C LEU A 88 16.86 -37.41 12.90
N SER A 89 17.71 -36.53 13.45
CA SER A 89 18.92 -36.93 14.16
C SER A 89 18.60 -37.81 15.37
N ASP A 90 17.67 -37.37 16.22
CA ASP A 90 17.24 -38.12 17.41
C ASP A 90 16.69 -39.49 17.04
N PHE A 91 15.88 -39.57 15.97
CA PHE A 91 15.36 -40.83 15.46
C PHE A 91 16.47 -41.80 15.03
N ASN A 92 17.48 -41.28 14.30
CA ASN A 92 18.63 -42.10 13.89
C ASN A 92 19.41 -42.62 15.10
N VAL A 93 19.62 -41.79 16.13
CA VAL A 93 20.29 -42.21 17.38
C VAL A 93 19.49 -43.32 18.07
N ILE A 94 18.16 -43.17 18.18
CA ILE A 94 17.29 -44.20 18.78
C ILE A 94 17.41 -45.53 18.03
N LYS A 95 17.35 -45.48 16.69
CA LYS A 95 17.47 -46.67 15.86
C LYS A 95 18.81 -47.38 16.07
N SER A 96 19.92 -46.64 16.11
CA SER A 96 21.24 -47.22 16.38
C SER A 96 21.35 -47.84 17.78
N ILE A 97 20.72 -47.24 18.80
CA ILE A 97 20.65 -47.85 20.15
C ILE A 97 19.89 -49.18 20.11
N GLU A 98 18.81 -49.26 19.35
CA GLU A 98 17.98 -50.46 19.21
C GLU A 98 18.75 -51.59 18.51
N GLU A 99 19.47 -51.28 17.43
CA GLU A 99 20.36 -52.23 16.73
C GLU A 99 21.48 -52.76 17.65
N ILE A 100 22.09 -51.89 18.47
CA ILE A 100 23.09 -52.29 19.46
C ILE A 100 22.48 -53.22 20.53
N ARG A 101 21.27 -52.91 21.02
CA ARG A 101 20.58 -53.74 22.01
C ARG A 101 20.29 -55.15 21.49
N GLU A 102 19.82 -55.26 20.25
CA GLU A 102 19.61 -56.56 19.61
C GLU A 102 20.92 -57.33 19.46
N THR A 103 21.99 -56.68 19.00
CA THR A 103 23.30 -57.31 18.88
C THR A 103 23.83 -57.81 20.23
N LEU A 104 23.68 -57.02 21.29
CA LEU A 104 24.08 -57.42 22.65
C LEU A 104 23.26 -58.58 23.18
N ARG A 105 21.96 -58.65 22.84
CA ARG A 105 21.08 -59.77 23.19
C ARG A 105 21.54 -61.05 22.51
N GLU A 106 21.81 -61.00 21.21
CA GLU A 106 22.33 -62.16 20.46
C GLU A 106 23.67 -62.67 21.00
N ILE A 107 24.57 -61.78 21.42
CA ILE A 107 25.85 -62.16 22.05
C ILE A 107 25.59 -62.85 23.39
N LYS A 108 24.68 -62.30 24.20
CA LYS A 108 24.34 -62.86 25.52
C LYS A 108 23.68 -64.24 25.42
N GLU A 109 22.91 -64.50 24.36
CA GLU A 109 22.30 -65.81 24.12
C GLU A 109 23.30 -66.87 23.59
N LYS A 110 24.48 -66.45 23.11
CA LYS A 110 25.55 -67.32 22.61
C LYS A 110 26.64 -67.68 23.64
N ILE A 111 26.60 -67.08 24.83
CA ILE A 111 27.54 -67.31 25.95
C ILE A 111 26.82 -68.07 27.05
#